data_AF-A0A2D5BSM0-F1
#
_entry.id   AF-A0A2D5BSM0-F1
#
_cell.length_a   1.000
_cell.length_b   1.000
_cell.length_c   1.000
_cell.angle_alpha   90.00
_cell.angle_beta   90.00
_cell.angle_gamma   90.00
#
_symmetry.space_group_name_H-M   'P 1'
#
loop_
_entity.id
_entity.type
_entity.pdbx_description
1 polymer ?
#
loop_
_entity_poly.entity_id
_entity_poly.type
_entity_poly.pdbx_seq_one_letter_code
_entity_poly.pdbx_strand_id
1 'polypeptide(L)'
;MNMNEQGDRQSADSPSGDGDTEPLPTQETREGKAPPRSYALMDPKSKRIYLEFYKDTYKPDGAVLSRKLKELIAIGASMALNCPNCLDGHIKKALKDGATREEISEVIQVALGVAAAAVVDRSDMAGYRLGLNYEDLPSAFDGEA
;
A
#
# COMPACT_ATOMS: atom_id res chain seq x y z
N MET A 1 48.05 -46.09 -12.93
CA MET A 1 47.97 -44.66 -13.30
C MET A 1 47.01 -44.57 -14.48
N ASN A 2 45.88 -43.89 -14.49
CA ASN A 2 45.10 -43.13 -13.50
C ASN A 2 43.66 -43.20 -14.03
N MET A 3 42.73 -43.66 -13.20
CA MET A 3 41.79 -42.85 -12.40
C MET A 3 40.55 -42.44 -13.19
N ASN A 4 39.53 -43.25 -12.96
CA ASN A 4 38.14 -43.10 -13.31
C ASN A 4 37.54 -42.05 -12.35
N GLU A 5 37.30 -40.83 -12.82
CA GLU A 5 36.50 -39.82 -12.11
C GLU A 5 35.24 -39.54 -12.94
N GLN A 6 34.27 -40.45 -12.85
CA GLN A 6 32.88 -40.09 -13.10
C GLN A 6 32.41 -39.34 -11.87
N GLY A 7 32.47 -38.02 -11.97
CA GLY A 7 31.92 -37.09 -10.99
C GLY A 7 30.42 -37.34 -10.85
N ASP A 8 30.09 -37.94 -9.71
CA ASP A 8 28.78 -38.11 -9.13
C ASP A 8 28.13 -36.72 -8.98
N ARG A 9 27.40 -36.26 -10.00
CA ARG A 9 26.45 -35.15 -9.83
C ARG A 9 25.25 -35.74 -9.13
N GLN A 10 25.37 -35.86 -7.81
CA GLN A 10 24.26 -35.98 -6.91
C GLN A 10 23.21 -34.95 -7.33
N SER A 11 22.10 -35.44 -7.87
CA SER A 11 20.85 -34.72 -7.87
C SER A 11 20.64 -34.26 -6.44
N ALA A 12 20.72 -32.95 -6.21
CA ALA A 12 20.28 -32.36 -4.96
C ALA A 12 18.79 -32.70 -4.84
N ASP A 13 18.48 -33.78 -4.14
CA ASP A 13 17.17 -34.01 -3.56
C ASP A 13 16.84 -32.75 -2.78
N SER A 14 15.97 -31.94 -3.38
CA SER A 14 15.33 -30.85 -2.68
C SER A 14 14.60 -31.52 -1.51
N PRO A 15 14.81 -31.08 -0.26
CA PRO A 15 14.06 -31.65 0.84
C PRO A 15 12.58 -31.36 0.56
N SER A 16 11.83 -32.40 0.25
CA SER A 16 10.37 -32.40 0.21
C SER A 16 9.88 -32.17 1.63
N GLY A 17 9.95 -30.91 2.06
CA GLY A 17 9.40 -30.41 3.31
C GLY A 17 7.92 -30.17 3.15
N ASP A 18 7.14 -31.21 2.84
CA ASP A 18 5.71 -31.25 3.17
C ASP A 18 5.61 -31.48 4.69
N GLY A 19 6.14 -30.53 5.45
CA GLY A 19 5.92 -30.48 6.89
C GLY A 19 4.50 -29.98 7.10
N ASP A 20 3.66 -30.84 7.67
CA ASP A 20 2.35 -30.63 8.33
C ASP A 20 1.97 -29.16 8.61
N THR A 21 1.79 -28.37 7.56
CA THR A 21 1.24 -27.02 7.68
C THR A 21 -0.24 -27.18 7.43
N GLU A 22 -0.99 -27.33 8.52
CA GLU A 22 -2.44 -27.27 8.42
C GLU A 22 -2.83 -26.03 7.58
N PRO A 23 -3.70 -26.21 6.56
CA PRO A 23 -4.10 -25.11 5.71
C PRO A 23 -4.75 -24.02 6.56
N LEU A 24 -4.45 -22.76 6.23
CA LEU A 24 -5.03 -21.63 6.94
C LEU A 24 -6.55 -21.74 6.95
N PRO A 25 -7.21 -21.49 8.10
CA PRO A 25 -8.65 -21.63 8.24
C PRO A 25 -9.40 -20.83 7.17
N THR A 26 -10.26 -21.51 6.41
CA THR A 26 -11.14 -20.91 5.40
C THR A 26 -12.16 -19.99 6.08
N GLN A 27 -12.81 -19.10 5.32
CA GLN A 27 -13.87 -18.24 5.86
C GLN A 27 -15.01 -19.05 6.49
N GLU A 28 -15.27 -20.27 6.00
CA GLU A 28 -16.26 -21.20 6.56
C GLU A 28 -15.84 -21.72 7.95
N THR A 29 -14.54 -21.93 8.21
CA THR A 29 -14.04 -22.33 9.54
C THR A 29 -13.95 -21.17 10.56
N ARG A 30 -14.28 -19.93 10.16
CA ARG A 30 -14.31 -18.74 11.04
C ARG A 30 -15.67 -18.50 11.71
N GLU A 31 -16.64 -19.39 11.53
CA GLU A 31 -18.02 -19.23 11.99
C GLU A 31 -18.12 -18.77 13.46
N GLY A 32 -18.77 -17.61 13.65
CA GLY A 32 -19.18 -17.08 14.96
C GLY A 32 -18.15 -16.23 15.72
N LYS A 33 -16.89 -16.11 15.28
CA LYS A 33 -15.89 -15.27 15.98
C LYS A 33 -15.87 -13.86 15.41
N ALA A 34 -16.12 -12.87 16.27
CA ALA A 34 -15.98 -11.46 15.92
C ALA A 34 -14.56 -11.17 15.39
N PRO A 35 -14.39 -10.29 14.39
CA PRO A 35 -13.08 -9.95 13.88
C PRO A 35 -12.21 -9.39 15.03
N PRO A 36 -10.90 -9.70 15.04
CA PRO A 36 -10.00 -9.18 16.05
C PRO A 36 -10.01 -7.66 16.01
N ARG A 37 -9.96 -7.03 17.19
CA ARG A 37 -9.85 -5.57 17.30
C ARG A 37 -8.55 -5.09 16.66
N SER A 38 -8.50 -3.82 16.28
CA SER A 38 -7.26 -3.17 15.86
C SER A 38 -6.13 -3.45 16.86
N TYR A 39 -4.93 -3.71 16.34
CA TYR A 39 -3.72 -4.01 17.11
C TYR A 39 -3.74 -5.33 17.91
N ALA A 40 -4.64 -6.28 17.61
CA ALA A 40 -4.72 -7.55 18.33
C ALA A 40 -3.46 -8.44 18.21
N LEU A 41 -2.68 -8.26 17.14
CA LEU A 41 -1.45 -9.03 16.90
C LEU A 41 -0.18 -8.31 17.38
N MET A 42 -0.30 -7.12 17.98
CA MET A 42 0.85 -6.41 18.54
C MET A 42 1.03 -6.83 19.99
N ASP A 43 2.26 -7.22 20.37
CA ASP A 43 2.58 -7.43 21.77
C ASP A 43 2.40 -6.12 22.58
N PRO A 44 2.21 -6.19 23.91
CA PRO A 44 1.94 -5.02 24.72
C PRO A 44 3.00 -3.91 24.62
N LYS A 45 4.28 -4.25 24.49
CA LYS A 45 5.37 -3.27 24.39
C LYS A 45 5.31 -2.56 23.04
N SER A 46 5.22 -3.30 21.94
CA SER A 46 5.15 -2.72 20.59
C SER A 46 3.89 -1.88 20.41
N LYS A 47 2.74 -2.36 20.90
CA LYS A 47 1.49 -1.61 20.86
C LYS A 47 1.59 -0.28 21.59
N ARG A 48 2.17 -0.26 22.80
CA ARG A 48 2.35 0.97 23.59
C ARG A 48 3.20 1.99 22.82
N ILE A 49 4.35 1.57 22.30
CA ILE A 49 5.25 2.44 21.54
C ILE A 49 4.55 3.03 20.31
N TYR A 50 3.85 2.19 19.54
CA TYR A 50 3.10 2.65 18.37
C TYR A 50 2.01 3.66 18.74
N LEU A 51 1.23 3.40 19.80
CA LEU A 51 0.17 4.32 20.22
C LEU A 51 0.73 5.64 20.77
N GLU A 52 1.86 5.62 21.46
CA GLU A 52 2.57 6.83 21.90
C GLU A 52 3.01 7.66 20.69
N PHE A 53 3.66 7.03 19.70
CA PHE A 53 4.03 7.68 18.44
C PHE A 53 2.79 8.25 17.71
N TYR A 54 1.76 7.43 17.52
CA TYR A 54 0.54 7.84 16.82
C TYR A 54 -0.12 9.04 17.52
N LYS A 55 -0.19 9.03 18.85
CA LYS A 55 -0.72 10.16 19.63
C LYS A 55 0.13 11.41 19.43
N ASP A 56 1.45 11.29 19.43
CA ASP A 56 2.38 12.42 19.25
C ASP A 56 2.18 13.11 17.89
N THR A 57 1.90 12.34 16.82
CA THR A 57 1.63 12.94 15.49
C THR A 57 0.46 13.93 15.50
N TYR A 58 -0.48 13.79 16.44
CA TYR A 58 -1.66 14.65 16.59
C TYR A 58 -1.63 15.57 17.82
N LYS A 59 -0.47 15.72 18.50
CA LYS A 59 -0.37 16.62 19.65
C LYS A 59 -0.73 18.07 19.26
N PRO A 60 -1.39 18.83 20.16
CA PRO A 60 -1.64 20.24 19.96
C PRO A 60 -0.42 21.10 20.31
N ASP A 61 0.28 20.75 21.39
CA ASP A 61 1.36 21.58 21.94
C ASP A 61 2.60 21.54 21.04
N GLY A 62 3.09 22.73 20.67
CA GLY A 62 4.24 22.89 19.78
C GLY A 62 4.02 22.40 18.35
N ALA A 63 2.76 22.14 17.94
CA ALA A 63 2.46 21.70 16.58
C ALA A 63 2.50 22.87 15.58
N VAL A 64 3.23 22.67 14.47
CA VAL A 64 3.26 23.62 13.35
C VAL A 64 1.98 23.56 12.52
N LEU A 65 1.43 22.36 12.32
CA LEU A 65 0.20 22.15 11.56
C LEU A 65 -1.01 22.01 12.48
N SER A 66 -2.10 22.67 12.10
CA SER A 66 -3.39 22.51 12.77
C SER A 66 -3.91 21.08 12.62
N ARG A 67 -4.82 20.69 13.53
CA ARG A 67 -5.45 19.37 13.47
C ARG A 67 -6.20 19.15 12.15
N LYS A 68 -6.94 20.17 11.69
CA LYS A 68 -7.60 20.19 10.38
C LYS A 68 -6.64 19.84 9.25
N LEU A 69 -5.49 20.51 9.17
CA LEU A 69 -4.50 20.26 8.13
C LEU A 69 -3.91 18.84 8.21
N LYS A 70 -3.64 18.33 9.43
CA LYS A 70 -3.16 16.95 9.61
C LYS A 70 -4.17 15.92 9.11
N GLU A 71 -5.47 16.12 9.38
CA GLU A 71 -6.51 15.21 8.90
C GLU A 71 -6.69 15.29 7.38
N LEU A 72 -6.59 16.49 6.78
CA LEU A 72 -6.59 16.66 5.32
C LEU A 72 -5.41 15.92 4.66
N ILE A 73 -4.20 16.02 5.23
CA ILE A 73 -3.04 15.22 4.78
C ILE A 73 -3.31 13.72 4.92
N ALA A 74 -3.91 13.30 6.02
CA ALA A 74 -4.24 11.90 6.28
C ALA A 74 -5.27 11.33 5.29
N ILE A 75 -6.21 12.15 4.80
CA ILE A 75 -7.14 11.77 3.72
C ILE A 75 -6.36 11.46 2.44
N GLY A 76 -5.47 12.36 2.00
CA GLY A 76 -4.62 12.13 0.82
C GLY A 76 -3.73 10.89 0.96
N ALA A 77 -3.10 10.70 2.12
CA ALA A 77 -2.30 9.50 2.41
C ALA A 77 -3.13 8.22 2.41
N SER A 78 -4.36 8.26 2.93
CA SER A 78 -5.29 7.12 2.93
C SER A 78 -5.66 6.69 1.51
N MET A 79 -5.81 7.65 0.59
CA MET A 79 -6.04 7.36 -0.84
C MET A 79 -4.81 6.74 -1.49
N ALA A 80 -3.62 7.34 -1.29
CA ALA A 80 -2.38 6.84 -1.87
C ALA A 80 -2.03 5.41 -1.41
N LEU A 81 -2.40 5.05 -0.18
CA LEU A 81 -2.17 3.73 0.41
C LEU A 81 -3.33 2.76 0.22
N ASN A 82 -4.40 3.15 -0.48
CA ASN A 82 -5.61 2.35 -0.68
C ASN A 82 -6.21 1.80 0.64
N CYS A 83 -6.37 2.66 1.66
CA CYS A 83 -6.97 2.29 2.95
C CYS A 83 -8.38 2.89 3.12
N PRO A 84 -9.46 2.19 2.73
CA PRO A 84 -10.83 2.72 2.77
C PRO A 84 -11.31 3.03 4.20
N ASN A 85 -11.00 2.16 5.16
CA ASN A 85 -11.35 2.40 6.56
C ASN A 85 -10.61 3.61 7.15
N CYS A 86 -9.36 3.84 6.73
CA CYS A 86 -8.60 5.02 7.13
C CYS A 86 -9.24 6.28 6.53
N LEU A 87 -9.58 6.25 5.24
CA LEU A 87 -10.20 7.35 4.53
C LEU A 87 -11.49 7.81 5.23
N ASP A 88 -12.41 6.89 5.51
CA ASP A 88 -13.65 7.19 6.21
C ASP A 88 -13.41 7.77 7.60
N GLY A 89 -12.44 7.21 8.33
CA GLY A 89 -12.06 7.67 9.66
C GLY A 89 -11.51 9.10 9.66
N HIS A 90 -10.65 9.42 8.68
CA HIS A 90 -10.01 10.71 8.56
C HIS A 90 -10.94 11.79 7.99
N ILE A 91 -11.87 11.46 7.09
CA ILE A 91 -12.93 12.38 6.64
C ILE A 91 -13.79 12.82 7.85
N LYS A 92 -14.22 11.88 8.69
CA LYS A 92 -15.04 12.20 9.88
C LYS A 92 -14.30 13.13 10.85
N LYS A 93 -13.01 12.89 11.06
CA LYS A 93 -12.17 13.73 11.95
C LYS A 93 -11.91 15.11 11.35
N ALA A 94 -11.59 15.18 10.05
CA ALA A 94 -11.41 16.45 9.34
C ALA A 94 -12.65 17.35 9.48
N LEU A 95 -13.85 16.80 9.21
CA LEU A 95 -15.12 17.52 9.37
C LEU A 95 -15.33 17.98 10.82
N LYS A 96 -15.03 17.12 11.80
CA LYS A 96 -15.11 17.49 13.22
C LYS A 96 -14.16 18.64 13.58
N ASP A 97 -13.00 18.68 12.95
CA ASP A 97 -11.98 19.72 13.16
C ASP A 97 -12.16 20.94 12.23
N GLY A 98 -13.34 21.07 11.60
CA GLY A 98 -13.75 22.25 10.85
C GLY A 98 -13.34 22.27 9.37
N ALA A 99 -12.95 21.13 8.80
CA ALA A 99 -12.76 21.03 7.35
C ALA A 99 -14.10 21.16 6.61
N THR A 100 -14.08 21.86 5.48
CA THR A 100 -15.24 21.94 4.59
C THR A 100 -15.27 20.78 3.60
N ARG A 101 -16.42 20.56 2.96
CA ARG A 101 -16.53 19.52 1.92
C ARG A 101 -15.70 19.87 0.69
N GLU A 102 -15.56 21.16 0.41
CA GLU A 102 -14.75 21.71 -0.67
C GLU A 102 -13.26 21.44 -0.42
N GLU A 103 -12.77 21.69 0.80
CA GLU A 103 -11.38 21.36 1.18
C GLU A 103 -11.09 19.86 1.02
N ILE A 104 -12.01 19.00 1.44
CA ILE A 104 -11.89 17.54 1.28
C ILE A 104 -11.90 17.16 -0.21
N SER A 105 -12.80 17.76 -0.99
CA SER A 105 -12.88 17.54 -2.44
C SER A 105 -11.60 17.97 -3.16
N GLU A 106 -10.97 19.06 -2.73
CA GLU A 106 -9.70 19.52 -3.28
C GLU A 106 -8.56 18.54 -2.96
N VAL A 107 -8.46 18.06 -1.71
CA VAL A 107 -7.49 17.02 -1.34
C VAL A 107 -7.66 15.76 -2.18
N ILE A 108 -8.90 15.33 -2.42
CA ILE A 108 -9.19 14.16 -3.26
C ILE A 108 -8.71 14.39 -4.69
N GLN A 109 -8.95 15.56 -5.28
CA GLN A 109 -8.45 15.90 -6.62
C GLN A 109 -6.93 15.90 -6.69
N VAL A 110 -6.24 16.43 -5.67
CA VAL A 110 -4.77 16.36 -5.57
C VAL A 110 -4.30 14.90 -5.54
N ALA A 111 -4.93 14.06 -4.71
CA ALA A 111 -4.58 12.64 -4.63
C ALA A 111 -4.82 11.89 -5.96
N LEU A 112 -5.91 12.19 -6.66
CA LEU A 112 -6.20 11.65 -8.00
C LEU A 112 -5.11 12.05 -9.01
N GLY A 113 -4.71 13.32 -9.02
CA GLY A 113 -3.65 13.81 -9.91
C GLY A 113 -2.32 13.10 -9.67
N VAL A 114 -1.91 12.94 -8.41
CA VAL A 114 -0.68 12.22 -8.04
C VAL A 114 -0.76 10.74 -8.44
N ALA A 115 -1.89 10.08 -8.22
CA ALA A 115 -2.08 8.69 -8.60
C ALA A 115 -2.00 8.48 -10.13
N ALA A 116 -2.62 9.38 -10.91
CA ALA A 116 -2.54 9.34 -12.38
C ALA A 116 -1.12 9.60 -12.88
N ALA A 117 -0.43 10.60 -12.32
CA ALA A 117 0.95 10.92 -12.69
C ALA A 117 1.91 9.74 -12.45
N ALA A 118 1.69 8.95 -11.40
CA ALA A 118 2.50 7.75 -11.15
C ALA A 118 2.34 6.67 -12.24
N VAL A 119 1.19 6.62 -12.92
CA VAL A 119 0.97 5.71 -14.05
C VAL A 119 1.61 6.26 -15.32
N VAL A 120 1.53 7.58 -15.54
CA VAL A 120 2.22 8.26 -16.64
C VAL A 120 3.73 8.00 -16.57
N ASP A 121 4.36 8.27 -15.43
CA ASP A 121 5.79 8.02 -15.22
C ASP A 121 6.19 6.56 -15.51
N ARG A 122 5.40 5.60 -15.04
CA ARG A 122 5.63 4.17 -15.32
C ARG A 122 5.50 3.84 -16.80
N SER A 123 4.58 4.49 -17.50
CA SER A 123 4.36 4.32 -18.93
C SER A 123 5.53 4.87 -19.72
N ASP A 124 6.02 6.06 -19.36
CA ASP A 124 7.20 6.70 -19.96
C ASP A 124 8.45 5.83 -19.75
N MET A 125 8.64 5.31 -18.54
CA MET A 125 9.74 4.38 -18.24
C MET A 125 9.64 3.07 -19.04
N ALA A 126 8.43 2.57 -19.31
CA ALA A 126 8.24 1.40 -20.16
C ALA A 126 8.57 1.73 -21.63
N GLY A 127 8.10 2.86 -22.15
CA GLY A 127 8.43 3.35 -23.49
C GLY A 127 9.94 3.49 -23.68
N TYR A 128 10.63 4.15 -22.75
CA TYR A 128 12.09 4.28 -22.75
C TYR A 128 12.80 2.92 -22.80
N ARG A 129 12.36 1.94 -22.00
CA ARG A 129 12.97 0.59 -21.97
C ARG A 129 12.74 -0.19 -23.26
N LEU A 130 11.65 0.07 -23.96
CA LEU A 130 11.32 -0.57 -25.23
C LEU A 130 11.89 0.19 -26.44
N GLY A 131 12.47 1.38 -26.24
CA GLY A 131 12.85 2.27 -27.33
C GLY A 131 11.65 2.75 -28.15
N LEU A 132 10.49 2.91 -27.50
CA LEU A 132 9.24 3.32 -28.12
C LEU A 132 8.87 4.73 -27.67
N ASN A 133 8.65 5.61 -28.64
CA ASN A 133 7.81 6.80 -28.49
C ASN A 133 6.63 6.69 -29.45
N TYR A 134 5.53 7.38 -29.16
CA TYR A 134 4.33 7.30 -29.99
C TYR A 134 4.61 7.74 -31.43
N GLU A 135 5.46 8.76 -31.60
CA GLU A 135 5.89 9.30 -32.89
C GLU A 135 6.69 8.31 -33.73
N ASP A 136 7.30 7.30 -33.10
CA ASP A 136 8.08 6.26 -33.76
C ASP A 136 7.22 5.04 -34.16
N LEU A 137 5.94 5.00 -33.74
CA LEU A 137 5.04 3.90 -34.06
C LEU A 137 4.47 4.03 -35.49
N PRO A 138 4.20 2.91 -36.18
CA PRO A 138 3.52 2.96 -37.48
C PRO A 138 2.14 3.64 -37.37
N SER A 139 1.83 4.53 -38.33
CA SER A 139 0.59 5.33 -38.51
C SER A 139 -0.75 4.60 -38.46
N ALA A 140 -0.79 3.29 -38.15
CA ALA A 140 -2.02 2.51 -38.00
C ALA A 140 -2.92 3.02 -36.85
N PHE A 141 -2.47 4.02 -36.06
CA PHE A 141 -3.23 4.71 -35.02
C PHE A 141 -3.63 6.15 -35.39
N ASP A 142 -3.34 6.63 -36.61
CA ASP A 142 -3.71 7.97 -37.09
C ASP A 142 -5.20 8.06 -37.50
N GLY A 143 -6.05 7.28 -36.83
CA GLY A 143 -7.48 7.20 -37.09
C GLY A 143 -8.24 8.36 -36.47
N GLU A 144 -8.71 9.25 -37.36
CA GLU A 144 -9.87 10.14 -37.26
C GLU A 144 -10.62 10.16 -35.91
N ALA A 145 -10.54 11.30 -35.23
CA ALA A 145 -11.54 11.77 -34.26
C ALA A 145 -12.27 12.98 -34.83
#